data_AF-A0A947YR39-F1
#
_entry.id   AF-A0A947YR39-F1
#
_cell.length_a   1.000
_cell.length_b   1.000
_cell.length_c   1.000
_cell.angle_alpha   90.00
_cell.angle_beta   90.00
_cell.angle_gamma   90.00
#
_symmetry.space_group_name_H-M   'P 1'
#
loop_
_entity.id
_entity.type
_entity.pdbx_description
1 polymer ?
#
loop_
_entity_poly.entity_id
_entity_poly.type
_entity_poly.pdbx_seq_one_letter_code
_entity_poly.pdbx_strand_id
1 'polypeptide(L)' 'ILRGSSAVECANSIIMPYQQIKKRFSESFIYLVALYHNLRTFVKGSKREGRSPAEILGVKLPTYDFFGILKTV' A
#
# COMPACT_ATOMS: atom_id res chain seq x y z
N ILE A 1 13.69 18.07 10.46
CA ILE A 1 13.06 16.72 10.53
C ILE A 1 11.62 16.95 10.95
N LEU A 2 10.65 16.79 10.06
CA LEU A 2 9.24 16.79 10.48
C LEU A 2 9.04 15.58 11.41
N ARG A 3 8.77 15.82 12.70
CA ARG A 3 8.39 14.74 13.63
C ARG A 3 6.96 14.31 13.27
N GLY A 4 6.84 13.22 12.52
CA GLY A 4 5.57 12.57 12.25
C GLY A 4 5.17 11.66 13.41
N SER A 5 3.89 11.32 13.52
CA SER A 5 3.50 10.14 14.29
C SER A 5 4.07 8.88 13.63
N SER A 6 4.21 7.79 14.38
CA SER A 6 4.71 6.51 13.84
C SER A 6 3.91 6.01 12.63
N ALA A 7 2.61 6.34 12.56
CA ALA A 7 1.76 6.05 11.41
C ALA A 7 2.17 6.86 10.16
N VAL A 8 2.46 8.15 10.32
CA VAL A 8 2.93 9.02 9.24
C VAL A 8 4.32 8.60 8.76
N GLU A 9 5.21 8.22 9.68
CA GLU A 9 6.55 7.70 9.33
C GLU A 9 6.45 6.40 8.54
N CYS A 10 5.52 5.50 8.93
CA CYS A 10 5.24 4.28 8.18
C CYS A 10 4.74 4.58 6.76
N ALA A 11 3.77 5.48 6.60
CA ALA A 11 3.28 5.90 5.28
C ALA A 11 4.40 6.54 4.43
N ASN A 12 5.21 7.41 5.02
CA ASN A 12 6.34 8.05 4.35
C ASN A 12 7.40 7.04 3.89
N SER A 13 7.66 5.98 4.66
CA SER A 13 8.60 4.92 4.27
C SER A 13 8.19 4.18 2.99
N ILE A 14 6.88 4.15 2.70
CA ILE A 14 6.31 3.55 1.50
C ILE A 14 6.34 4.53 0.32
N ILE A 15 5.97 5.79 0.57
CA ILE A 15 5.74 6.80 -0.48
C ILE A 15 7.04 7.44 -0.98
N MET A 16 7.94 7.78 -0.06
CA MET A 16 9.13 8.59 -0.34
C MET A 16 10.08 7.97 -1.39
N PRO A 17 10.32 6.65 -1.43
CA PRO A 17 11.12 6.04 -2.50
C PRO A 17 10.57 6.34 -3.90
N TYR A 18 9.26 6.30 -4.07
CA TYR A 18 8.65 6.58 -5.37
C TYR A 18 8.71 8.06 -5.73
N GLN A 19 8.54 8.95 -4.76
CA GLN A 19 8.65 10.40 -4.97
C GLN A 19 10.06 10.80 -5.46
N GLN A 20 11.11 10.14 -4.97
CA GLN A 20 12.49 10.41 -5.40
C GLN A 20 12.78 9.92 -6.83
N ILE A 21 12.12 8.85 -7.28
CA ILE A 21 12.37 8.21 -8.58
C ILE A 21 11.46 8.77 -9.68
N LYS A 22 10.19 9.07 -9.36
CA LYS A 22 9.19 9.50 -10.34
C LYS A 22 9.27 11.01 -10.58
N LYS A 23 9.55 11.39 -11.82
CA LYS A 23 9.48 12.80 -12.29
C LYS A 23 8.09 13.43 -12.12
N ARG A 24 7.02 12.65 -12.27
CA ARG A 24 5.63 13.09 -12.05
C ARG A 24 5.00 12.23 -10.97
N PHE A 25 4.83 12.83 -9.81
CA PHE A 25 4.24 12.21 -8.63
C PHE A 25 2.83 12.77 -8.43
N SER A 26 1.87 12.26 -9.22
CA SER A 26 0.47 12.72 -9.18
C SER A 26 -0.32 12.04 -8.06
N GLU A 27 -1.44 12.65 -7.68
CA GLU A 27 -2.37 12.09 -6.70
C GLU A 27 -2.87 10.69 -7.10
N SER A 28 -3.23 10.48 -8.37
CA SER A 28 -3.63 9.15 -8.87
C SER A 28 -2.54 8.09 -8.69
N PHE A 29 -1.27 8.48 -8.78
CA PHE A 29 -0.16 7.57 -8.52
C PHE A 29 -0.02 7.23 -7.03
N ILE A 30 -0.30 8.19 -6.14
CA ILE A 30 -0.35 7.94 -4.69
C ILE A 30 -1.45 6.92 -4.38
N TYR A 31 -2.65 7.08 -4.97
CA TYR A 31 -3.73 6.11 -4.81
C TYR A 31 -3.35 4.72 -5.34
N LEU A 32 -2.64 4.64 -6.46
CA LEU A 32 -2.14 3.37 -6.99
C LEU A 32 -1.14 2.70 -6.04
N VAL A 33 -0.20 3.46 -5.47
CA VAL A 33 0.75 2.95 -4.47
C VAL A 33 0.03 2.48 -3.22
N ALA A 34 -0.97 3.23 -2.74
CA ALA A 34 -1.79 2.85 -1.61
C ALA A 34 -2.57 1.56 -1.89
N LEU A 35 -3.17 1.42 -3.08
CA LEU A 35 -3.88 0.21 -3.50
C LEU A 35 -2.94 -1.00 -3.52
N TYR A 36 -1.78 -0.87 -4.18
CA TYR A 36 -0.78 -1.92 -4.23
C TYR A 36 -0.31 -2.34 -2.83
N HIS A 37 -0.03 -1.38 -1.96
CA HIS A 37 0.42 -1.66 -0.60
C HIS A 37 -0.63 -2.41 0.22
N ASN A 38 -1.92 -2.08 0.07
CA ASN A 38 -2.99 -2.70 0.84
C ASN A 38 -3.35 -4.11 0.36
N LEU A 39 -3.06 -4.45 -0.90
CA LEU A 39 -3.37 -5.75 -1.49
C LEU A 39 -2.18 -6.73 -1.50
N ARG A 40 -0.95 -6.23 -1.43
CA ARG A 40 0.22 -7.13 -1.39
C ARG A 40 0.22 -7.96 -0.11
N THR A 41 0.47 -9.24 -0.23
CA THR A 41 0.59 -10.15 0.91
C THR A 41 1.96 -10.00 1.58
N PHE A 42 2.00 -10.16 2.91
CA PHE A 42 3.27 -10.22 3.62
C PHE A 42 3.97 -11.55 3.35
N VAL A 43 5.17 -11.50 2.79
CA VAL A 43 5.88 -12.68 2.27
C VAL A 43 6.56 -13.50 3.37
N LYS A 44 7.23 -12.88 4.37
CA LYS A 44 7.91 -13.59 5.46
C LYS A 44 7.96 -12.77 6.75
N GLY A 45 7.97 -13.47 7.89
CA GLY A 45 8.59 -12.97 9.13
C GLY A 45 7.67 -12.27 10.14
N SER A 46 6.37 -12.55 10.14
CA SER A 46 5.48 -12.06 11.20
C SER A 46 4.18 -12.86 11.33
N LYS A 47 3.39 -12.62 12.38
CA LYS A 47 2.01 -13.14 12.55
C LYS A 47 1.05 -12.80 11.39
N ARG A 48 1.48 -11.96 10.46
CA ARG A 48 0.73 -11.43 9.31
C ARG A 48 1.12 -12.10 7.99
N GLU A 49 2.07 -13.03 8.01
CA GLU A 49 2.51 -13.78 6.84
C GLU A 49 1.32 -14.41 6.10
N GLY A 50 1.36 -14.34 4.77
CA GLY A 50 0.30 -14.85 3.89
C GLY A 50 -0.95 -13.98 3.80
N ARG A 51 -1.07 -12.91 4.60
CA ARG A 51 -2.20 -11.97 4.55
C ARG A 51 -1.76 -10.59 4.07
N SER A 52 -2.65 -9.87 3.42
CA SER A 52 -2.51 -8.47 3.03
C SER A 52 -3.05 -7.54 4.13
N PRO A 53 -2.64 -6.26 4.16
CA PRO A 53 -3.25 -5.28 5.07
C PRO A 53 -4.78 -5.20 4.96
N ALA A 54 -5.33 -5.29 3.74
CA ALA A 54 -6.78 -5.28 3.52
C ALA A 54 -7.48 -6.48 4.19
N GLU A 55 -6.90 -7.68 4.08
CA GLU A 55 -7.42 -8.89 4.73
C GLU A 55 -7.34 -8.82 6.25
N ILE A 56 -6.25 -8.25 6.79
CA ILE A 56 -6.07 -8.08 8.24
C ILE A 56 -7.09 -7.08 8.79
N LEU A 57 -7.38 -6.03 8.03
CA LEU A 57 -8.38 -5.02 8.40
C LEU A 57 -9.82 -5.53 8.21
N GLY A 58 -10.04 -6.60 7.44
CA GLY A 58 -11.36 -7.17 7.17
C GLY A 58 -12.16 -6.40 6.11
N VAL A 59 -11.48 -5.70 5.19
CA VAL A 59 -12.14 -4.95 4.12
C VAL A 59 -12.75 -5.93 3.12
N LYS A 60 -14.06 -5.82 2.89
CA LYS A 60 -14.75 -6.66 1.90
C LYS A 60 -14.48 -6.15 0.49
N LEU A 61 -13.62 -6.85 -0.24
CA LEU A 61 -13.27 -6.56 -1.63
C LEU A 61 -13.77 -7.70 -2.54
N PRO A 62 -14.11 -7.43 -3.81
CA PRO A 62 -14.52 -8.47 -4.76
C PRO A 62 -13.40 -9.48 -5.04
N THR A 63 -12.15 -9.03 -4.95
CA THR A 63 -10.94 -9.84 -5.03
C THR A 63 -9.83 -9.13 -4.25
N TYR A 64 -8.89 -9.87 -3.69
CA TYR A 64 -7.68 -9.31 -3.08
C TYR A 64 -6.49 -9.29 -4.06
N ASP A 65 -6.69 -9.80 -5.28
CA ASP A 65 -5.70 -9.69 -6.34
C ASP A 65 -5.64 -8.25 -6.88
N PHE A 66 -4.43 -7.69 -6.92
CA PHE A 66 -4.19 -6.33 -7.38
C PHE A 66 -4.68 -6.09 -8.81
N PHE A 67 -4.36 -7.00 -9.73
CA PHE A 67 -4.79 -6.86 -11.12
C PHE A 67 -6.29 -7.11 -11.29
N GLY A 68 -6.85 -8.03 -10.50
CA GLY A 68 -8.28 -8.24 -10.39
C GLY A 68 -9.03 -6.96 -10.03
N ILE A 69 -8.58 -6.24 -8.99
CA ILE A 69 -9.19 -4.94 -8.61
C ILE A 69 -9.01 -3.90 -9.71
N LEU A 70 -7.83 -3.78 -10.31
CA LEU A 70 -7.55 -2.80 -11.36
C LEU A 70 -8.43 -2.95 -12.60
N LYS A 71 -8.94 -4.15 -12.88
CA LYS A 71 -9.88 -4.39 -13.99
C LYS A 71 -11.33 -4.05 -13.66
N THR A 72 -11.64 -3.86 -12.37
CA THR A 72 -13.00 -3.54 -11.89
C THR A 72 -13.26 -2.06 -11.72
N VAL A 73 -12.20 -1.23 -11.76
CA VAL A 73 -12.25 0.24 -11.73
C VAL A 73 -12.23 0.78 -13.16
#